data_AF-A0A4S4L7U5-F1
#
_entry.id   AF-A0A4S4L7U5-F1
#
_cell.length_a   1.000
_cell.length_b   1.000
_cell.length_c   1.000
_cell.angle_alpha   90.00
_cell.angle_beta   90.00
_cell.angle_gamma   90.00
#
_symmetry.space_group_name_H-M   'P 1'
#
loop_
_entity.id
_entity.type
_entity.pdbx_description
1 polymer ?
#
loop_
_entity_poly.entity_id
_entity_poly.type
_entity_poly.pdbx_seq_one_letter_code
_entity_poly.pdbx_strand_id
1 'polypeptide(L)'
;MKLWFSSRAETLATEPFNFITDNKFVVHFFLSMMYADEVQVGWDPAIAAHEVGGKIYYDYTVQSAGGIETVYRTKKILSDIGADALHGRGTRVWEAVKLEGGKEVGESAALKDVWIDQIE
;
A
#
# COMPACT_ATOMS: atom_id res chain seq x y z
N MET A 1 -22.91 -15.58 10.82
CA MET A 1 -22.10 -14.70 9.96
C MET A 1 -20.65 -15.15 10.06
N LYS A 2 -19.87 -15.00 8.99
CA LYS A 2 -18.40 -15.06 9.04
C LYS A 2 -17.87 -13.69 8.69
N LEU A 3 -16.83 -13.23 9.38
CA LEU A 3 -16.11 -12.03 9.02
C LEU A 3 -14.87 -12.44 8.23
N TRP A 4 -14.67 -11.82 7.07
CA TRP A 4 -13.50 -12.00 6.23
C TRP A 4 -12.69 -10.72 6.26
N PHE A 5 -11.39 -10.83 6.49
CA PHE A 5 -10.42 -9.77 6.35
C PHE A 5 -9.42 -10.17 5.29
N SER A 6 -9.15 -9.27 4.35
CA SER A 6 -8.14 -9.48 3.33
C SER A 6 -7.26 -8.24 3.26
N SER A 7 -5.96 -8.46 3.39
CA SER A 7 -4.91 -7.53 3.00
C SER A 7 -4.13 -8.14 1.83
N ARG A 8 -3.19 -7.38 1.29
CA ARG A 8 -2.26 -7.92 0.29
C ARG A 8 -1.43 -9.09 0.83
N ALA A 9 -1.10 -9.08 2.12
CA ALA A 9 -0.28 -10.10 2.75
C ALA A 9 -1.07 -11.37 3.07
N GLU A 10 -2.33 -11.25 3.52
CA GLU A 10 -3.07 -12.39 4.05
C GLU A 10 -4.59 -12.25 3.89
N THR A 11 -5.28 -13.39 3.92
CA THR A 11 -6.73 -13.45 4.05
C THR A 11 -7.11 -14.33 5.23
N LEU A 12 -7.85 -13.75 6.17
CA LEU A 12 -8.29 -14.36 7.40
C LEU A 12 -9.82 -14.44 7.41
N ALA A 13 -10.34 -15.53 7.95
CA ALA A 13 -11.78 -15.70 8.16
C ALA A 13 -12.04 -16.18 9.58
N THR A 14 -13.03 -15.58 10.23
CA THR A 14 -13.48 -16.09 11.53
C THR A 14 -14.24 -17.40 11.37
N GLU A 15 -14.31 -18.18 12.44
CA GLU A 15 -15.38 -19.19 12.57
C GLU A 15 -16.76 -18.51 12.51
N PRO A 16 -17.83 -19.24 12.09
CA PRO A 16 -19.19 -18.69 12.11
C PRO A 16 -19.61 -18.25 13.51
N PHE A 17 -20.17 -17.04 13.61
CA PHE A 17 -20.72 -16.50 14.87
C PHE A 17 -22.06 -15.79 14.65
N ASN A 18 -22.82 -15.54 15.72
CA ASN A 18 -24.08 -14.82 15.66
C ASN A 18 -23.85 -13.35 15.99
N PHE A 19 -23.83 -12.49 14.97
CA PHE A 19 -23.53 -11.07 15.16
C PHE A 19 -24.57 -10.31 15.99
N ILE A 20 -25.79 -10.84 16.14
CA ILE A 20 -26.82 -10.21 16.97
C ILE A 20 -26.45 -10.38 18.45
N THR A 21 -26.04 -11.58 18.85
CA THR A 21 -25.66 -11.89 20.24
C THR A 21 -24.21 -11.49 20.54
N ASP A 22 -23.32 -11.61 19.56
CA ASP A 22 -21.88 -11.37 19.69
C ASP A 22 -21.45 -10.04 19.04
N ASN A 23 -22.34 -9.04 19.01
CA ASN A 23 -22.11 -7.76 18.34
C ASN A 23 -20.84 -7.03 18.82
N LYS A 24 -20.43 -7.21 20.08
CA LYS A 24 -19.22 -6.62 20.65
C LYS A 24 -17.95 -7.02 19.89
N PHE A 25 -17.88 -8.26 19.40
CA PHE A 25 -16.74 -8.74 18.62
C PHE A 25 -16.60 -7.94 17.32
N VAL A 26 -17.71 -7.69 16.63
CA VAL A 26 -17.74 -6.92 15.37
C VAL A 26 -17.35 -5.46 15.63
N VAL A 27 -17.96 -4.84 16.64
CA VAL A 27 -17.65 -3.47 17.02
C VAL A 27 -16.18 -3.33 17.38
N HIS A 28 -15.64 -4.27 18.17
CA HIS A 28 -14.23 -4.26 18.54
C HIS A 28 -13.31 -4.39 17.33
N PHE A 29 -13.60 -5.30 16.39
CA PHE A 29 -12.82 -5.43 15.17
C PHE A 29 -12.75 -4.12 14.38
N PHE A 30 -13.88 -3.48 14.12
CA PHE A 30 -13.89 -2.21 13.38
C PHE A 30 -13.20 -1.08 14.13
N LEU A 31 -13.38 -0.98 15.46
CA LEU A 31 -12.66 0.01 16.26
C LEU A 31 -11.15 -0.23 16.21
N SER A 32 -10.69 -1.48 16.34
CA SER A 32 -9.27 -1.80 16.22
C SER A 32 -8.71 -1.41 14.85
N MET A 33 -9.44 -1.65 13.75
CA MET A 33 -9.01 -1.21 12.41
C MET A 33 -9.03 0.31 12.22
N MET A 34 -10.01 1.01 12.79
CA MET A 34 -10.13 2.47 12.66
C MET A 34 -9.08 3.24 13.48
N TYR A 35 -8.61 2.67 14.59
CA TYR A 35 -7.67 3.31 15.51
C TYR A 35 -6.26 2.73 15.45
N ALA A 36 -6.04 1.69 14.65
CA ALA A 36 -4.69 1.17 14.39
C ALA A 36 -3.86 2.19 13.60
N ASP A 37 -2.57 2.23 13.88
CA ASP A 37 -1.63 3.04 13.12
C ASP A 37 -1.55 2.57 11.67
N GLU A 38 -1.16 3.46 10.75
CA GLU A 38 -1.10 3.16 9.33
C GLU A 38 -0.30 1.88 9.02
N VAL A 39 0.87 1.73 9.66
CA VAL A 39 1.72 0.55 9.51
C VAL A 39 1.04 -0.73 10.03
N GLN A 40 0.25 -0.63 11.10
CA GLN A 40 -0.43 -1.78 11.70
C GLN A 40 -1.56 -2.32 10.82
N VAL A 41 -2.17 -1.48 10.00
CA VAL A 41 -3.17 -1.91 9.00
C VAL A 41 -2.56 -2.23 7.63
N GLY A 42 -1.22 -2.19 7.54
CA GLY A 42 -0.47 -2.62 6.35
C GLY A 42 -0.15 -1.52 5.35
N TRP A 43 -0.23 -0.24 5.73
CA TRP A 43 0.30 0.84 4.90
C TRP A 43 1.82 0.81 4.89
N ASP A 44 2.41 0.98 3.72
CA ASP A 44 3.86 1.11 3.56
C ASP A 44 4.30 2.55 3.91
N PRO A 45 5.06 2.76 5.00
CA PRO A 45 5.49 4.09 5.41
C PRO A 45 6.51 4.73 4.44
N ALA A 46 7.07 3.97 3.51
CA ALA A 46 7.92 4.51 2.46
C ALA A 46 7.14 5.19 1.33
N ILE A 47 5.80 5.11 1.32
CA ILE A 47 4.95 5.65 0.26
C ILE A 47 4.02 6.71 0.85
N ALA A 48 4.18 7.96 0.41
CA ALA A 48 3.29 9.06 0.78
C ALA A 48 2.36 9.44 -0.38
N ALA A 49 1.06 9.62 -0.10
CA ALA A 49 0.10 10.13 -1.08
C ALA A 49 0.01 11.65 -1.02
N HIS A 50 -0.04 12.30 -2.18
CA HIS A 50 -0.17 13.74 -2.33
C HIS A 50 -1.29 14.08 -3.31
N GLU A 51 -2.24 14.91 -2.88
CA GLU A 51 -3.28 15.44 -3.78
C GLU A 51 -2.91 16.84 -4.27
N VAL A 52 -2.81 17.01 -5.59
CA VAL A 52 -2.60 18.31 -6.23
C VAL A 52 -3.61 18.49 -7.34
N GLY A 53 -4.54 19.44 -7.17
CA GLY A 53 -5.57 19.74 -8.17
C GLY A 53 -6.49 18.57 -8.48
N GLY A 54 -6.87 17.77 -7.46
CA GLY A 54 -7.73 16.60 -7.61
C GLY A 54 -7.06 15.36 -8.21
N LYS A 55 -5.74 15.40 -8.40
CA LYS A 55 -4.94 14.23 -8.81
C LYS A 55 -4.08 13.76 -7.66
N ILE A 56 -4.09 12.45 -7.43
CA ILE A 56 -3.24 11.78 -6.45
C ILE A 56 -1.92 11.39 -7.13
N TYR A 57 -0.82 11.77 -6.49
CA TYR A 57 0.54 11.37 -6.80
C TYR A 57 1.10 10.62 -5.60
N TYR A 58 2.07 9.73 -5.83
CA TYR A 58 2.74 8.99 -4.77
C TYR A 58 4.21 9.34 -4.75
N ASP A 59 4.73 9.63 -3.56
CA ASP A 59 6.15 9.83 -3.30
C ASP A 59 6.69 8.55 -2.65
N TYR A 60 7.56 7.85 -3.39
CA TYR A 60 8.21 6.63 -2.95
C TYR A 60 9.60 6.96 -2.42
N THR A 61 9.88 6.61 -1.16
CA THR A 61 11.21 6.67 -0.56
C THR A 61 11.93 5.36 -0.83
N VAL A 62 12.94 5.40 -1.71
CA VAL A 62 13.72 4.23 -2.12
C VAL A 62 15.09 4.28 -1.48
N GLN A 63 15.44 3.24 -0.74
CA GLN A 63 16.80 3.06 -0.23
C GLN A 63 17.66 2.33 -1.26
N SER A 64 18.75 2.97 -1.69
CA SER A 64 19.77 2.32 -2.50
C SER A 64 20.60 1.33 -1.67
N ALA A 65 21.32 0.42 -2.35
CA ALA A 65 22.24 -0.52 -1.69
C ALA A 65 23.33 0.16 -0.84
N GLY A 66 23.64 1.43 -1.11
CA GLY A 66 24.56 2.25 -0.32
C GLY A 66 23.93 2.96 0.88
N GLY A 67 22.65 2.71 1.18
CA GLY A 67 21.91 3.35 2.27
C GLY A 67 21.47 4.80 1.97
N ILE A 68 21.65 5.27 0.74
CA ILE A 68 21.18 6.60 0.33
C ILE A 68 19.69 6.51 0.02
N GLU A 69 18.89 7.29 0.74
CA GLU A 69 17.48 7.49 0.47
C GLU A 69 17.26 8.46 -0.68
N THR A 70 16.38 8.09 -1.59
CA THR A 70 15.95 8.95 -2.70
C THR A 70 14.45 8.87 -2.83
N VAL A 71 13.81 10.04 -2.95
CA VAL A 71 12.36 10.13 -3.13
C VAL A 71 12.04 10.26 -4.62
N TYR A 72 11.04 9.52 -5.08
CA TYR A 72 10.53 9.57 -6.44
C TYR A 72 9.03 9.86 -6.45
N ARG A 73 8.62 10.87 -7.21
CA ARG A 73 7.20 11.21 -7.42
C ARG A 73 6.66 10.54 -8.67
N THR A 74 5.55 9.81 -8.54
CA THR A 74 4.89 9.17 -9.68
C THR A 74 4.25 10.19 -10.62
N LYS A 75 4.16 9.86 -11.90
CA LYS A 75 3.59 10.70 -12.97
C LYS A 75 2.43 10.02 -13.68
N LYS A 76 2.66 8.77 -14.10
CA LYS A 76 1.65 7.91 -14.74
C LYS A 76 2.02 6.45 -14.55
N ILE A 77 1.01 5.60 -14.65
CA ILE A 77 1.19 4.13 -14.66
C ILE A 77 1.74 3.73 -16.03
N LEU A 78 2.82 2.95 -16.03
CA LEU A 78 3.39 2.28 -17.20
C LEU A 78 2.90 0.83 -17.32
N SER A 79 2.66 0.16 -16.20
CA SER A 79 2.12 -1.21 -16.13
C SER A 79 1.42 -1.45 -14.79
N ASP A 80 0.34 -2.25 -14.79
CA ASP A 80 -0.47 -2.51 -13.59
C ASP A 80 -0.97 -3.95 -13.48
N ILE A 81 -0.05 -4.91 -13.54
CA ILE A 81 -0.41 -6.33 -13.62
C ILE A 81 -0.66 -6.86 -12.21
N GLY A 82 -1.89 -7.33 -11.93
CA GLY A 82 -2.25 -7.93 -10.64
C GLY A 82 -2.35 -6.94 -9.47
N ALA A 83 -2.27 -5.63 -9.74
CA ALA A 83 -2.31 -4.58 -8.72
C ALA A 83 -3.72 -4.28 -8.17
N ASP A 84 -4.76 -4.84 -8.77
CA ASP A 84 -6.14 -4.79 -8.26
C ASP A 84 -6.58 -6.11 -7.59
N ALA A 85 -5.72 -7.14 -7.59
CA ALA A 85 -6.03 -8.40 -6.93
C ALA A 85 -6.15 -8.20 -5.41
N LEU A 86 -7.17 -8.81 -4.79
CA LEU A 86 -7.40 -8.75 -3.35
C LEU A 86 -6.19 -9.31 -2.55
N HIS A 87 -5.56 -10.34 -3.09
CA HIS A 87 -4.39 -11.02 -2.54
C HIS A 87 -3.56 -11.62 -3.69
N GLY A 88 -2.27 -11.85 -3.42
CA GLY A 88 -1.35 -12.50 -4.34
C GLY A 88 -0.45 -11.51 -5.10
N ARG A 89 0.39 -12.06 -5.98
CA ARG A 89 1.41 -11.31 -6.73
C ARG A 89 0.82 -10.16 -7.52
N GLY A 90 1.60 -9.09 -7.57
CA GLY A 90 1.35 -8.00 -8.48
C GLY A 90 2.61 -7.23 -8.79
N THR A 91 2.56 -6.43 -9.84
CA THR A 91 3.60 -5.47 -10.14
C THR A 91 2.94 -4.22 -10.69
N ARG A 92 3.25 -3.09 -10.07
CA ARG A 92 2.94 -1.78 -10.59
C ARG A 92 4.23 -1.11 -11.04
N VAL A 93 4.24 -0.58 -12.25
CA VAL A 93 5.38 0.19 -12.78
C VAL A 93 4.91 1.59 -13.05
N TRP A 94 5.61 2.56 -12.48
CA TRP A 94 5.33 3.98 -12.65
C TRP A 94 6.40 4.63 -13.51
N GLU A 95 6.01 5.61 -14.31
CA GLU A 95 6.92 6.69 -14.68
C GLU A 95 7.01 7.61 -13.47
N ALA A 96 8.23 7.87 -12.98
CA ALA A 96 8.46 8.70 -11.81
C ALA A 96 9.67 9.63 -12.02
N VAL A 97 9.69 10.74 -11.30
CA VAL A 97 10.79 11.72 -11.33
C VAL A 97 11.38 11.87 -9.94
N LYS A 98 12.70 11.94 -9.84
CA LYS A 98 13.39 12.12 -8.56
C LYS A 98 13.02 13.47 -7.95
N LEU A 99 12.90 13.51 -6.61
CA LEU A 99 12.76 14.73 -5.85
C LEU A 99 14.06 15.08 -5.09
N GLU A 100 14.45 16.35 -5.17
CA GLU A 100 15.50 16.95 -4.34
C GLU A 100 14.94 18.23 -3.70
N GLY A 101 14.89 18.27 -2.36
CA GLY A 101 14.27 19.37 -1.63
C GLY A 101 12.79 19.60 -2.00
N GLY A 102 12.06 18.53 -2.34
CA GLY A 102 10.66 18.57 -2.77
C GLY A 102 10.44 19.04 -4.21
N LYS A 103 11.51 19.27 -4.99
CA LYS A 103 11.42 19.66 -6.40
C LYS A 103 11.84 18.53 -7.31
N GLU A 104 11.14 18.40 -8.43
CA GLU A 104 11.43 17.42 -9.45
C GLU A 104 12.74 17.74 -10.17
N VAL A 105 13.62 16.75 -10.29
CA VAL A 105 14.95 16.90 -10.90
C VAL A 105 15.29 15.71 -11.78
N GLY A 106 16.03 15.98 -12.86
CA GLY A 106 16.53 14.96 -13.78
C GLY A 106 15.48 14.41 -14.75
N GLU A 107 15.82 13.28 -15.37
CA GLU A 107 14.95 12.58 -16.30
C GLU A 107 13.99 11.63 -15.58
N SER A 108 12.89 11.28 -16.24
CA SER A 108 11.97 10.25 -15.77
C SER A 108 12.67 8.89 -15.65
N ALA A 109 12.34 8.14 -14.61
CA ALA A 109 12.73 6.75 -14.40
C ALA A 109 11.50 5.85 -14.33
N ALA A 110 11.71 4.55 -14.58
CA ALA A 110 10.72 3.52 -14.30
C ALA A 110 10.87 3.04 -12.85
N LEU A 111 9.88 3.30 -12.01
CA LEU A 111 9.82 2.81 -10.63
C LEU A 111 8.96 1.55 -10.58
N LYS A 112 9.56 0.43 -10.18
CA LYS A 112 8.90 -0.88 -10.11
C LYS A 112 8.56 -1.22 -8.66
N ASP A 113 7.27 -1.32 -8.38
CA ASP A 113 6.69 -1.76 -7.12
C ASP A 113 6.20 -3.21 -7.29
N VAL A 114 6.66 -4.13 -6.45
CA VAL A 114 6.46 -5.58 -6.62
C VAL A 114 5.98 -6.20 -5.33
N TRP A 115 4.88 -6.95 -5.44
CA TRP A 115 4.36 -7.79 -4.37
C TRP A 115 4.60 -9.26 -4.73
N ILE A 116 5.36 -9.96 -3.90
CA ILE A 116 5.67 -11.39 -4.04
C ILE A 116 4.89 -12.19 -2.99
N ASP A 117 4.45 -13.41 -3.35
CA ASP A 117 3.65 -14.23 -2.42
C ASP A 117 4.50 -14.81 -1.28
N GLN A 118 5.79 -15.07 -1.52
CA GLN A 118 6.74 -15.63 -0.55
C GLN A 118 8.15 -15.10 -0.84
N ILE A 119 8.88 -14.76 0.23
CA ILE A 119 10.33 -14.57 0.20
C ILE A 119 10.92 -15.97 0.41
N GLU A 120 11.69 -16.46 -0.56
CA GLU A 120 12.51 -17.68 -0.40
C GLU A 120 13.66 -17.47 0.58
#